data_AF-A0A0M0GEC6-F1
#
_entry.id   AF-A0A0M0GEC6-F1
#
_cell.length_a   1.000
_cell.length_b   1.000
_cell.length_c   1.000
_cell.angle_alpha   90.00
_cell.angle_beta   90.00
_cell.angle_gamma   90.00
#
_symmetry.space_group_name_H-M   'P 1'
#
loop_
_entity.id
_entity.type
_entity.pdbx_description
1 polymer ?
#
loop_
_entity_poly.entity_id
_entity_poly.type
_entity_poly.pdbx_seq_one_letter_code
_entity_poly.pdbx_strand_id
1 'polypeptide(L)'
;MRIKGEIYKKRSYKSSGLYHSTYITFIRVHPGIMINGENIIIIPILSDEMHRYEVGEHIDLNGRIEFLRIITSTGDRSFLPVPVIIPEGKIPIKKCVKFDEHKNVV
;
A
#
# COMPACT_ATOMS: atom_id res chain seq x y z
N MET A 1 11.04 -2.28 -11.25
CA MET A 1 11.27 -3.72 -10.94
C MET A 1 10.02 -4.53 -11.26
N ARG A 2 10.18 -5.74 -11.82
CA ARG A 2 9.07 -6.65 -12.13
C ARG A 2 8.76 -7.52 -10.92
N ILE A 3 7.51 -7.55 -10.50
CA ILE A 3 7.04 -8.24 -9.29
C ILE A 3 5.89 -9.17 -9.69
N LYS A 4 6.04 -10.45 -9.34
CA LYS A 4 5.04 -11.49 -9.59
C LYS A 4 4.56 -12.07 -8.27
N GLY A 5 3.28 -12.33 -8.17
CA GLY A 5 2.71 -12.92 -6.96
C GLY A 5 1.21 -13.04 -7.01
N GLU A 6 0.65 -13.51 -5.90
CA GLU A 6 -0.78 -13.73 -5.70
C GLU A 6 -1.32 -12.66 -4.75
N ILE A 7 -2.49 -12.09 -5.05
CA ILE A 7 -3.16 -11.18 -4.14
C ILE A 7 -3.67 -11.96 -2.93
N TYR A 8 -3.00 -11.76 -1.81
CA TYR A 8 -3.23 -12.51 -0.58
C TYR A 8 -4.38 -11.93 0.24
N LYS A 9 -4.48 -10.60 0.32
CA LYS A 9 -5.44 -9.94 1.19
C LYS A 9 -5.77 -8.54 0.70
N LYS A 10 -7.01 -8.11 0.91
CA LYS A 10 -7.45 -6.72 0.82
C LYS A 10 -7.95 -6.24 2.17
N ARG A 11 -7.66 -4.99 2.54
CA ARG A 11 -8.21 -4.34 3.73
C ARG A 11 -8.83 -3.02 3.31
N SER A 12 -10.04 -2.77 3.78
CA SER A 12 -10.73 -1.50 3.60
C SER A 12 -10.74 -0.75 4.92
N TYR A 13 -10.50 0.56 4.83
CA TYR A 13 -10.58 1.47 5.95
C TYR A 13 -11.61 2.54 5.59
N LYS A 14 -12.68 2.60 6.40
CA LYS A 14 -13.66 3.68 6.31
C LYS A 14 -13.07 4.89 7.02
N SER A 15 -12.75 5.94 6.27
CA SER A 15 -12.37 7.21 6.87
C SER A 15 -13.64 7.96 7.28
N SER A 16 -13.79 8.26 8.57
CA SER A 16 -14.86 9.10 9.09
C SER A 16 -14.60 10.56 8.66
N GLY A 17 -15.07 10.94 7.46
CA GLY A 17 -14.98 12.33 6.98
C GLY A 17 -14.57 12.47 5.51
N LEU A 18 -14.14 11.40 4.85
CA LEU A 18 -13.91 11.40 3.40
C LEU A 18 -14.84 10.37 2.78
N TYR A 19 -15.58 10.75 1.74
CA TYR A 19 -16.38 9.86 0.88
C TYR A 19 -15.54 8.79 0.14
N HIS A 20 -14.27 8.62 0.52
CA HIS A 20 -13.31 7.72 -0.08
C HIS A 20 -12.83 6.70 0.96
N SER A 21 -13.22 5.44 0.74
CA SER A 21 -12.65 4.32 1.48
C SER A 21 -11.21 4.12 1.02
N THR A 22 -10.26 4.03 1.96
CA THR A 22 -8.87 3.71 1.64
C THR A 22 -8.71 2.19 1.64
N TYR A 23 -8.06 1.65 0.61
CA TYR A 23 -7.80 0.22 0.51
C TYR A 23 -6.31 -0.05 0.52
N ILE A 24 -5.93 -1.11 1.22
CA ILE A 24 -4.58 -1.66 1.12
C ILE A 24 -4.72 -3.09 0.60
N THR A 25 -4.14 -3.34 -0.56
CA THR A 25 -4.02 -4.66 -1.15
C THR A 25 -2.65 -5.22 -0.78
N PHE A 26 -2.57 -6.51 -0.45
CA PHE A 26 -1.33 -7.20 -0.11
C PHE A 26 -1.10 -8.30 -1.13
N ILE A 27 0.11 -8.33 -1.69
CA ILE A 27 0.58 -9.39 -2.58
C ILE A 27 1.49 -10.33 -1.80
N ARG A 28 1.32 -11.63 -2.03
CA ARG A 28 2.28 -12.67 -1.67
C ARG A 28 3.20 -12.91 -2.87
N VAL A 29 4.47 -12.54 -2.74
CA VAL A 29 5.47 -12.58 -3.82
C VAL A 29 6.27 -13.87 -3.80
N HIS A 30 6.51 -14.45 -4.98
CA HIS A 30 7.26 -15.69 -5.16
C HIS A 30 8.23 -15.57 -6.36
N PRO A 31 9.57 -15.67 -6.15
CA PRO A 31 10.25 -15.71 -4.86
C PRO A 31 10.08 -14.41 -4.06
N GLY A 32 10.29 -14.46 -2.74
CA GLY A 32 10.25 -13.26 -1.90
C GLY A 32 11.25 -12.19 -2.36
N ILE A 33 11.05 -10.95 -1.90
CA ILE A 33 11.92 -9.83 -2.26
C ILE A 33 12.90 -9.55 -1.13
N MET A 34 14.19 -9.51 -1.45
CA MET A 34 15.24 -9.11 -0.53
C MET A 34 15.22 -7.60 -0.30
N ILE A 35 14.99 -7.18 0.95
CA ILE A 35 14.94 -5.79 1.37
C ILE A 35 15.77 -5.66 2.66
N ASN A 36 16.83 -4.85 2.62
CA ASN A 36 17.74 -4.65 3.76
C ASN A 36 18.29 -5.95 4.39
N GLY A 37 18.51 -6.99 3.58
CA GLY A 37 19.00 -8.29 4.05
C GLY A 37 17.91 -9.25 4.53
N GLU A 38 16.65 -8.83 4.57
CA GLU A 38 15.50 -9.68 4.91
C GLU A 38 14.73 -10.11 3.66
N ASN A 39 14.25 -11.36 3.65
CA ASN A 39 13.41 -11.87 2.58
C ASN A 39 11.92 -11.63 2.90
N ILE A 40 11.29 -10.71 2.17
CA ILE A 40 9.90 -10.32 2.41
C ILE A 40 8.97 -10.99 1.41
N ILE A 41 8.02 -11.77 1.93
CA ILE A 41 7.08 -12.56 1.12
C ILE A 41 5.69 -11.94 0.98
N ILE A 42 5.31 -11.00 1.86
CA ILE A 42 4.02 -10.30 1.81
C ILE A 42 4.29 -8.81 1.86
N ILE A 43 3.84 -8.09 0.83
CA ILE A 43 4.10 -6.66 0.69
C ILE A 43 2.80 -5.95 0.31
N PRO A 44 2.47 -4.82 0.95
CA PRO A 44 1.35 -3.98 0.52
C PRO A 44 1.63 -3.34 -0.84
N ILE A 45 0.61 -3.27 -1.69
CA ILE A 45 0.57 -2.52 -2.93
C ILE A 45 -0.26 -1.26 -2.68
N LEU A 46 0.33 -0.10 -2.99
CA LEU A 46 -0.38 1.17 -2.99
C LEU A 46 -0.86 1.45 -4.43
N SER A 47 -2.17 1.39 -4.65
CA SER A 47 -2.80 1.64 -5.96
C SER A 47 -4.03 2.52 -5.78
N ASP A 48 -4.21 3.48 -6.68
CA ASP A 48 -5.36 4.39 -6.70
C ASP A 48 -6.68 3.72 -7.13
N GLU A 49 -6.62 2.49 -7.64
CA GLU A 49 -7.81 1.78 -8.13
C GLU A 49 -8.29 0.73 -7.13
N MET A 50 -9.36 1.09 -6.43
CA MET A 50 -10.10 0.31 -5.43
C MET A 50 -10.47 -1.12 -5.86
N HIS A 51 -10.62 -1.36 -7.17
CA HIS A 51 -11.13 -2.61 -7.73
C HIS A 51 -10.15 -3.34 -8.65
N ARG A 52 -8.90 -2.90 -8.74
CA ARG A 52 -7.99 -3.45 -9.75
C ARG A 52 -7.67 -4.93 -9.54
N TYR A 53 -7.72 -5.39 -8.29
CA TYR A 53 -7.19 -6.68 -7.91
C TYR A 53 -8.17 -7.47 -7.05
N GLU A 54 -8.32 -8.76 -7.32
CA GLU A 54 -9.12 -9.70 -6.53
C GLU A 54 -8.26 -10.67 -5.71
N VAL A 55 -8.76 -11.11 -4.56
CA VAL A 55 -8.02 -12.08 -3.71
C VAL A 55 -7.90 -13.42 -4.45
N GLY A 56 -6.70 -13.98 -4.48
CA GLY A 56 -6.35 -15.17 -5.28
C GLY A 56 -5.89 -14.87 -6.71
N GLU A 57 -6.03 -13.62 -7.17
CA GLU A 57 -5.55 -13.21 -8.48
C GLU A 57 -4.02 -13.26 -8.54
N HIS A 58 -3.49 -13.87 -9.60
CA HIS A 58 -2.06 -13.87 -9.89
C HIS A 58 -1.73 -12.68 -10.78
N ILE A 59 -0.83 -11.82 -10.30
CA ILE A 59 -0.49 -10.58 -10.99
C ILE A 59 1.00 -10.49 -11.29
N ASP A 60 1.31 -9.79 -12.37
CA ASP A 60 2.65 -9.46 -12.84
C ASP A 60 2.69 -7.98 -13.13
N LEU A 61 3.39 -7.21 -12.30
CA LEU A 61 3.44 -5.76 -12.40
C LEU A 61 4.87 -5.27 -12.43
N ASN A 62 5.08 -4.13 -13.08
CA ASN A 62 6.28 -3.33 -12.88
C ASN A 62 6.00 -2.26 -11.84
N GLY A 63 6.96 -2.00 -10.95
CA GLY A 63 6.84 -1.06 -9.85
C GLY A 63 8.15 -0.80 -9.16
N ARG A 64 8.13 0.02 -8.11
CA ARG A 64 9.28 0.23 -7.21
C ARG A 64 8.87 0.02 -5.77
N ILE A 65 9.84 -0.18 -4.91
CA ILE A 65 9.63 -0.29 -3.47
C ILE A 65 9.93 1.07 -2.84
N GLU A 66 9.01 1.53 -2.00
CA GLU A 66 9.19 2.71 -1.16
C GLU A 66 8.92 2.34 0.30
N PHE A 67 9.51 3.09 1.23
CA PHE A 67 9.25 2.92 2.65
C PHE A 67 8.25 3.98 3.10
N LEU A 68 7.00 3.58 3.33
CA LEU A 68 5.91 4.48 3.70
C LEU A 68 5.21 4.02 4.97
N ARG A 69 4.65 4.97 5.72
CA ARG A 69 3.74 4.64 6.83
C ARG A 69 2.35 4.34 6.27
N ILE A 70 1.89 3.11 6.48
CA ILE A 70 0.55 2.65 6.08
C ILE A 70 -0.42 2.56 7.26
N ILE A 71 -1.72 2.48 6.96
CA ILE A 71 -2.76 2.17 7.95
C ILE A 71 -2.68 0.68 8.33
N THR A 72 -2.60 0.41 9.62
CA THR A 72 -2.51 -0.93 10.22
C THR A 72 -3.91 -1.54 10.44
N SER A 73 -3.97 -2.79 10.90
CA SER A 73 -5.24 -3.45 11.23
C SER A 73 -6.08 -2.73 12.28
N THR A 74 -5.48 -1.90 13.14
CA THR A 74 -6.23 -1.13 14.15
C THR A 74 -6.85 0.14 13.58
N GLY A 75 -6.52 0.52 12.34
CA GLY A 75 -6.90 1.80 11.74
C GLY A 75 -5.89 2.92 11.99
N ASP A 76 -4.88 2.69 12.84
CA ASP A 76 -3.80 3.65 13.09
C ASP A 76 -2.68 3.55 12.04
N ARG A 77 -1.84 4.59 11.96
CA ARG A 77 -0.62 4.50 11.15
C ARG A 77 0.42 3.61 11.81
N SER A 78 1.14 2.88 10.98
CA SER A 78 2.35 2.16 11.38
C SER A 78 3.36 3.13 12.01
N PHE A 79 3.97 2.67 13.11
CA PHE A 79 4.95 3.46 13.86
C PHE A 79 6.20 3.74 13.02
N LEU A 80 6.69 2.74 12.31
CA LEU A 80 7.80 2.83 11.37
C LEU A 80 7.32 2.69 9.92
N PRO A 81 8.00 3.34 8.96
CA PRO A 81 7.78 3.07 7.54
C PRO A 81 7.99 1.58 7.23
N VAL A 82 7.09 1.03 6.42
CA VAL A 82 7.19 -0.36 5.93
C VAL A 82 7.41 -0.33 4.42
N PRO A 83 8.04 -1.37 3.84
CA PRO A 83 8.19 -1.47 2.41
C PRO A 83 6.81 -1.63 1.76
N VAL A 84 6.56 -0.84 0.71
CA VAL A 84 5.34 -0.86 -0.09
C VAL A 84 5.69 -0.86 -1.57
N ILE A 85 4.86 -1.51 -2.37
CA ILE A 85 4.99 -1.54 -3.82
C ILE A 85 4.18 -0.39 -4.42
N ILE A 86 4.86 0.43 -5.23
CA ILE A 86 4.25 1.47 -6.06
C ILE A 86 4.33 1.03 -7.53
N PRO A 87 3.21 0.66 -8.17
CA PRO A 87 3.20 0.28 -9.58
C PRO A 87 3.69 1.41 -10.51
N GLU A 88 4.46 1.07 -11.55
CA GLU A 88 4.89 1.99 -12.60
C GLU A 88 3.69 2.43 -13.45
N GLY A 89 3.72 3.67 -13.96
CA GLY A 89 2.59 4.29 -14.67
C GLY A 89 1.54 4.94 -13.76
N LYS A 90 1.74 4.92 -12.43
CA LYS A 90 0.95 5.68 -11.46
C LYS A 90 1.78 6.78 -10.80
N ILE A 91 1.15 7.94 -10.61
CA ILE A 91 1.72 9.04 -9.84
C ILE A 91 1.82 8.55 -8.38
N PRO A 92 2.98 8.58 -7.72
CA PRO A 92 3.05 8.31 -6.29
C PRO A 92 2.05 9.19 -5.56
N ILE A 93 1.31 8.64 -4.61
CA ILE A 93 0.43 9.43 -3.77
C ILE A 93 1.29 10.46 -3.02
N LYS A 94 1.43 11.67 -3.58
CA LYS A 94 1.95 12.88 -2.89
C LYS A 94 1.06 13.29 -1.69
N LYS A 95 0.15 12.42 -1.25
CA LYS A 95 -0.98 12.70 -0.35
C LYS A 95 -1.40 11.54 0.58
N CYS A 96 -0.57 10.51 0.78
CA CYS A 96 -0.60 9.74 2.03
C CYS A 96 0.53 10.27 2.92
N VAL A 97 0.62 11.55 3.30
CA VAL A 97 -0.34 12.37 4.02
C VAL A 97 0.28 13.77 4.03
N LYS A 98 -0.37 14.76 3.42
CA LYS A 98 -0.27 16.15 3.91
C LYS A 98 -1.63 16.44 4.51
N PHE A 99 -1.74 16.32 5.82
CA PHE A 99 -2.77 17.09 6.51
C PHE A 99 -2.34 18.55 6.42
N ASP A 100 -3.31 19.38 6.07
CA ASP A 100 -3.21 20.83 6.14
C ASP A 100 -2.77 21.20 7.56
N GLU A 101 -1.59 21.79 7.70
CA GLU A 101 -1.10 22.31 8.99
C GLU A 101 -1.83 23.62 9.38
N HIS A 102 -2.86 24.02 8.62
CA HIS A 102 -3.71 25.17 8.92
C HIS A 102 -5.15 24.77 9.26
N LYS A 103 -5.32 24.01 10.33
CA LYS A 103 -6.51 24.21 11.19
C LYS A 103 -6.03 24.72 12.54
N ASN A 104 -5.67 26.00 12.54
CA ASN A 104 -5.65 26.77 13.77
C ASN A 104 -7.06 26.76 14.35
N VAL A 105 -7.11 26.29 15.59
CA VAL A 105 -8.02 26.73 16.64
C VAL A 105 -8.26 28.24 16.51
N VAL A 106 -9.47 28.65 16.12
CA VAL A 106 -10.53 29.31 16.93
C VAL A 106 -11.85 29.16 16.17
#